data_AF-A0A2H0LG61-F1
#
_entry.id   AF-A0A2H0LG61-F1
#
_cell.length_a   1.000
_cell.length_b   1.000
_cell.length_c   1.000
_cell.angle_alpha   90.00
_cell.angle_beta   90.00
_cell.angle_gamma   90.00
#
_symmetry.space_group_name_H-M   'P 1'
#
loop_
_entity.id
_entity.type
_entity.pdbx_description
1 polymer ?
#
loop_
_entity_poly.entity_id
_entity_poly.type
_entity_poly.pdbx_seq_one_letter_code
_entity_poly.pdbx_strand_id
1 'polypeptide(L)'
;MKPAWGQIITAGALGAGLTLAAVRGGIVRPRYHWNSAQVQAHLLTQLEAKLKLSPEQRTQIAVILDAKRQKIDALRAELRPKFDAVRTSTSADIRQLLTPQQQPAFDALEADWEARKARWRERREGRDGK
;
A
#
# COMPACT_ATOMS: atom_id res chain seq x y z
N MET A 1 12.04 -6.46 -27.94
CA MET A 1 11.07 -5.43 -28.36
C MET A 1 10.70 -4.61 -27.12
N LYS A 2 11.07 -3.33 -27.06
CA LYS A 2 10.79 -2.42 -25.93
C LYS A 2 9.64 -1.49 -26.36
N PRO A 3 8.57 -1.28 -25.58
CA PRO A 3 7.57 -0.30 -25.97
C PRO A 3 8.17 1.10 -25.87
N ALA A 4 7.98 1.90 -26.92
CA ALA A 4 8.41 3.28 -27.03
C ALA A 4 7.45 4.18 -26.23
N TRP A 5 7.96 4.78 -25.16
CA TRP A 5 7.28 5.85 -24.39
C TRP A 5 7.59 7.24 -24.95
N GLY A 6 8.18 7.30 -26.15
CA GLY A 6 8.46 8.55 -26.83
C GLY A 6 7.21 9.07 -27.52
N GLN A 7 6.46 9.96 -26.84
CA GLN A 7 5.81 11.17 -27.38
C GLN A 7 4.67 11.63 -26.47
N ILE A 8 5.00 12.41 -25.43
CA ILE A 8 4.19 13.59 -25.06
C ILE A 8 5.19 14.70 -24.70
N ILE A 9 5.71 15.39 -25.71
CA ILE A 9 6.20 16.75 -25.54
C ILE A 9 5.06 17.65 -25.99
N THR A 10 4.30 18.19 -25.03
CA THR A 10 3.54 19.41 -25.26
C THR A 10 4.19 20.50 -24.43
N ALA A 11 4.98 21.31 -25.13
CA ALA A 11 5.47 22.59 -24.63
C ALA A 11 4.27 23.48 -24.31
N GLY A 12 4.21 23.97 -23.07
CA GLY A 12 3.34 25.04 -22.63
C GLY A 12 4.12 25.91 -21.66
N ALA A 13 4.95 26.81 -22.20
CA ALA A 13 5.70 27.78 -21.43
C ALA A 13 4.87 29.06 -21.23
N LEU A 14 4.96 29.62 -20.03
CA LEU A 14 4.64 31.00 -19.61
C LEU A 14 3.16 31.30 -19.29
N GLY A 15 2.80 31.23 -18.00
CA GLY A 15 1.58 31.84 -17.49
C GLY A 15 1.25 31.40 -16.07
N ALA A 16 1.40 32.32 -15.12
CA ALA A 16 0.85 32.34 -13.76
C ALA A 16 -0.16 31.23 -13.42
N GLY A 17 0.16 30.43 -12.41
CA GLY A 17 -0.83 29.52 -11.82
C GLY A 17 -0.22 28.48 -10.91
N LEU A 18 0.05 28.89 -9.67
CA LEU A 18 -0.12 28.01 -8.53
C LEU A 18 -1.55 27.43 -8.56
N THR A 19 -1.75 26.36 -9.32
CA THR A 19 -2.83 25.41 -9.09
C THR A 19 -2.23 24.02 -8.95
N LEU A 20 -1.34 23.91 -7.95
CA LEU A 20 -1.31 22.73 -7.09
C LEU A 20 -2.64 22.61 -6.29
N ALA A 21 -3.78 22.87 -6.94
CA ALA A 21 -5.13 22.83 -6.41
C ALA A 21 -5.85 21.54 -6.82
N ALA A 22 -5.08 20.44 -6.89
CA ALA A 22 -5.60 19.07 -6.87
C ALA A 22 -4.92 18.19 -5.81
N VAL A 23 -4.24 18.80 -4.82
CA VAL A 23 -3.92 18.13 -3.54
C VAL A 23 -5.03 18.40 -2.50
N ARG A 24 -6.27 18.60 -2.98
CA ARG A 24 -7.46 18.71 -2.13
C ARG A 24 -8.11 17.32 -2.05
N GLY A 25 -7.73 16.56 -1.03
CA GLY A 25 -8.52 15.47 -0.44
C GLY A 25 -9.15 14.43 -1.38
N GLY A 26 -8.53 13.25 -1.48
CA GLY A 26 -9.07 12.07 -2.18
C GLY A 26 -8.39 11.92 -3.54
N ILE A 27 -7.59 10.89 -3.82
CA ILE A 27 -7.88 9.46 -3.71
C ILE A 27 -6.65 8.76 -3.13
N VAL A 28 -6.46 8.87 -1.81
CA VAL A 28 -5.89 7.74 -1.08
C VAL A 28 -7.10 7.09 -0.45
N ARG A 29 -7.81 6.24 -1.21
CA ARG A 29 -8.61 5.22 -0.52
C ARG A 29 -7.62 4.57 0.42
N PRO A 30 -7.81 4.60 1.75
CA PRO A 30 -6.99 3.79 2.62
C PRO A 30 -7.17 2.39 2.05
N ARG A 31 -6.10 1.81 1.50
CA ARG A 31 -6.07 0.35 1.38
C ARG A 31 -6.10 -0.07 2.84
N TYR A 32 -7.31 -0.26 3.35
CA TYR A 32 -7.58 -0.86 4.62
C TYR A 32 -6.93 -2.24 4.54
N HIS A 33 -5.66 -2.34 4.88
CA HIS A 33 -5.04 -3.61 5.26
C HIS A 33 -5.40 -3.87 6.72
N TRP A 34 -6.69 -3.81 7.03
CA TRP A 34 -7.37 -4.76 7.89
C TRP A 34 -6.40 -5.81 8.47
N ASN A 35 -6.03 -5.63 9.76
CA ASN A 35 -5.16 -6.56 10.49
C ASN A 35 -5.71 -7.96 10.27
N SER A 36 -4.93 -8.86 9.66
CA SER A 36 -5.43 -10.16 9.23
C SER A 36 -6.04 -10.94 10.41
N ALA A 37 -5.52 -10.77 11.62
CA ALA A 37 -6.09 -11.33 12.84
C ALA A 37 -7.45 -10.71 13.21
N GLN A 38 -7.54 -9.39 13.25
CA GLN A 38 -8.77 -8.68 13.62
C GLN A 38 -9.89 -8.89 12.59
N VAL A 39 -9.53 -8.99 11.32
CA VAL A 39 -10.45 -9.31 10.23
C VAL A 39 -10.97 -10.72 10.36
N GLN A 40 -10.09 -11.66 10.69
CA GLN A 40 -10.48 -13.05 10.88
C GLN A 40 -11.36 -13.21 12.10
N ALA A 41 -11.04 -12.53 13.20
CA ALA A 41 -11.90 -12.48 14.38
C ALA A 41 -13.27 -11.90 14.03
N HIS A 42 -13.31 -10.77 13.32
CA HIS A 42 -14.57 -10.17 12.88
C HIS A 42 -15.36 -11.09 11.94
N LEU A 43 -14.69 -11.74 10.99
CA LEU A 43 -15.30 -12.70 10.07
C LEU A 43 -15.85 -13.91 10.82
N LEU A 44 -15.11 -14.46 11.79
CA LEU A 44 -15.56 -15.59 12.60
C LEU A 44 -16.80 -15.22 13.40
N THR A 45 -16.82 -14.05 14.05
CA THR A 45 -18.00 -13.53 14.75
C THR A 45 -19.19 -13.35 13.82
N GLN A 46 -18.98 -12.84 12.60
CA GLN A 46 -20.06 -12.71 11.62
C GLN A 46 -20.59 -14.06 11.16
N LEU A 47 -19.71 -15.04 10.90
CA LEU A 47 -20.10 -16.39 10.50
C LEU A 47 -20.87 -17.10 11.61
N GLU A 48 -20.41 -16.97 12.85
CA GLU A 48 -21.10 -17.49 14.02
C GLU A 48 -22.52 -16.92 14.15
N ALA A 49 -22.65 -15.59 14.11
CA ALA A 49 -23.95 -14.93 14.26
C ALA A 49 -24.93 -15.27 13.11
N LYS A 50 -24.43 -15.34 11.87
CA LYS A 50 -25.27 -15.57 10.69
C LYS A 50 -25.63 -17.03 10.47
N LEU A 51 -24.71 -17.94 10.78
CA LEU A 51 -24.86 -19.37 10.50
C LEU A 51 -25.19 -20.18 11.76
N LYS A 52 -25.22 -19.55 12.94
CA LYS A 52 -25.46 -20.20 14.23
C LYS A 52 -24.54 -21.40 14.44
N LEU A 53 -23.24 -21.16 14.29
CA LEU A 53 -22.21 -22.19 14.38
C LEU A 53 -22.21 -22.84 15.78
N SER A 54 -22.01 -24.16 15.83
CA SER A 54 -21.72 -24.84 17.09
C SER A 54 -20.32 -24.46 17.63
N PRO A 55 -20.03 -24.67 18.93
CA PRO A 55 -18.70 -24.44 19.49
C PRO A 55 -17.58 -25.20 18.75
N GLU A 56 -17.86 -26.42 18.31
CA GLU A 56 -16.92 -27.25 17.56
C GLU A 56 -16.68 -26.68 16.16
N GLN A 57 -17.75 -26.29 15.44
CA GLN A 57 -17.63 -25.67 14.11
C GLN A 57 -16.86 -24.35 14.18
N ARG A 58 -17.13 -23.53 15.19
CA ARG A 58 -16.41 -22.28 15.43
C ARG A 58 -14.92 -22.52 15.58
N THR A 59 -14.53 -23.52 16.40
CA THR A 59 -13.13 -23.88 16.63
C THR A 59 -12.45 -24.34 15.33
N GLN A 60 -13.10 -25.21 14.55
CA GLN A 60 -12.56 -25.69 13.28
C GLN A 60 -12.38 -24.56 12.26
N ILE A 61 -13.35 -23.66 12.15
CA ILE A 61 -13.27 -22.49 11.25
C ILE A 61 -12.15 -21.55 11.69
N ALA A 62 -11.98 -21.32 13.00
CA ALA A 62 -10.88 -20.49 13.52
C ALA A 62 -9.52 -21.05 13.08
N VAL A 63 -9.31 -22.36 13.16
CA VAL A 63 -8.08 -23.03 12.71
C VAL A 63 -7.86 -22.83 11.19
N ILE A 64 -8.91 -22.98 10.38
CA ILE A 64 -8.83 -22.77 8.93
C ILE A 64 -8.44 -21.31 8.60
N LEU A 65 -9.04 -20.35 9.29
CA LEU A 65 -8.74 -18.94 9.10
C LEU A 65 -7.31 -18.61 9.51
N ASP A 66 -6.81 -19.15 10.62
CA ASP A 66 -5.42 -18.95 11.03
C ASP A 66 -4.43 -19.56 10.03
N ALA A 67 -4.66 -20.80 9.59
CA ALA A 67 -3.82 -21.42 8.55
C ALA A 67 -3.79 -20.59 7.25
N LYS A 68 -4.93 -20.01 6.85
CA LYS A 68 -5.00 -19.08 5.72
C LYS A 68 -4.19 -17.81 5.99
N ARG A 69 -4.21 -17.27 7.21
CA ARG A 69 -3.45 -16.09 7.61
C ARG A 69 -1.97 -16.30 7.35
N GLN A 70 -1.43 -17.40 7.87
CA GLN A 70 -0.02 -17.74 7.79
C GLN A 70 0.43 -17.87 6.33
N LYS A 71 -0.37 -18.52 5.48
CA LYS A 71 -0.10 -18.61 4.03
C LYS A 71 -0.03 -17.26 3.34
N ILE A 72 -0.96 -16.35 3.65
CA ILE A 72 -0.98 -14.99 3.09
C ILE A 72 0.24 -14.19 3.56
N ASP A 73 0.58 -14.28 4.85
CA ASP A 73 1.70 -13.54 5.42
C ASP A 73 3.04 -14.06 4.85
N ALA A 74 3.20 -15.36 4.65
CA ALA A 74 4.35 -15.95 3.96
C ALA A 74 4.47 -15.45 2.51
N LEU A 75 3.37 -15.49 1.74
CA LEU A 75 3.35 -14.99 0.37
C LEU A 75 3.70 -13.49 0.31
N ARG A 76 3.17 -12.70 1.25
CA ARG A 76 3.49 -11.28 1.34
C ARG A 76 4.98 -11.05 1.62
N ALA A 77 5.58 -11.82 2.52
CA ALA A 77 7.01 -11.72 2.83
C ALA A 77 7.88 -12.01 1.61
N GLU A 78 7.52 -13.03 0.82
CA GLU A 78 8.23 -13.39 -0.40
C GLU A 78 8.09 -12.33 -1.51
N LEU A 79 6.89 -11.77 -1.69
CA LEU A 79 6.62 -10.82 -2.78
C LEU A 79 7.04 -9.38 -2.46
N ARG A 80 7.11 -8.99 -1.17
CA ARG A 80 7.51 -7.64 -0.75
C ARG A 80 8.78 -7.11 -1.43
N PRO A 81 9.92 -7.83 -1.44
CA PRO A 81 11.14 -7.35 -2.09
C PRO A 81 10.97 -7.15 -3.60
N LYS A 82 10.16 -7.98 -4.27
CA LYS A 82 9.87 -7.84 -5.71
C LYS A 82 9.12 -6.54 -6.00
N PHE A 83 8.14 -6.18 -5.15
CA PHE A 83 7.46 -4.90 -5.26
C PHE A 83 8.34 -3.70 -4.93
N ASP A 84 9.24 -3.84 -3.96
CA ASP A 84 10.17 -2.77 -3.60
C ASP A 84 11.17 -2.50 -4.74
N ALA A 85 11.69 -3.55 -5.38
CA ALA A 85 12.55 -3.42 -6.55
C ALA A 85 11.86 -2.67 -7.71
N VAL A 86 10.61 -3.01 -8.03
CA VAL A 86 9.83 -2.32 -9.07
C VAL A 86 9.62 -0.85 -8.72
N ARG A 87 9.35 -0.54 -7.44
CA ARG A 87 9.24 0.86 -7.00
C ARG A 87 10.55 1.61 -7.21
N THR A 88 11.66 1.05 -6.73
CA THR A 88 12.99 1.67 -6.86
C THR A 88 13.37 1.91 -8.31
N SER A 89 13.14 0.94 -9.21
CA SER A 89 13.44 1.14 -10.64
C SER A 89 12.57 2.23 -11.25
N THR A 90 11.27 2.24 -10.94
CA THR A 90 10.34 3.25 -11.45
C THR A 90 10.72 4.64 -10.98
N SER A 91 11.10 4.79 -9.72
CA SER A 91 11.60 6.03 -9.14
C SER A 91 12.85 6.54 -9.86
N ALA A 92 13.80 5.66 -10.16
CA ALA A 92 15.00 6.01 -10.92
C ALA A 92 14.66 6.46 -12.35
N ASP A 93 13.76 5.75 -13.03
CA ASP A 93 13.32 6.09 -14.38
C ASP A 93 12.63 7.47 -14.41
N ILE A 94 11.75 7.75 -13.43
CA ILE A 94 11.10 9.07 -13.30
C ILE A 94 12.16 10.15 -13.07
N ARG A 95 13.11 9.93 -12.15
CA ARG A 95 14.15 10.90 -11.82
C ARG A 95 14.98 11.31 -13.05
N GLN A 96 15.28 10.37 -13.95
CA GLN A 96 16.03 10.63 -15.18
C GLN A 96 15.30 11.57 -16.15
N LEU A 97 13.97 11.62 -16.10
CA LEU A 97 13.15 12.49 -16.95
C LEU A 97 12.99 13.90 -16.37
N LEU A 98 13.33 14.11 -15.10
CA LEU A 98 13.18 15.39 -14.42
C LEU A 98 14.38 16.30 -14.65
N THR A 99 14.12 17.61 -14.75
CA THR A 99 15.20 18.60 -14.81
C THR A 99 15.96 18.64 -13.47
N PRO A 100 17.23 19.10 -13.46
CA PRO A 100 18.00 19.23 -12.22
C PRO A 100 17.29 20.05 -11.13
N GLN A 101 16.48 21.05 -11.53
CA GLN A 101 15.73 21.90 -10.61
C GLN A 101 14.49 21.19 -10.03
N GLN A 102 13.95 20.17 -10.70
CA GLN A 102 12.78 19.40 -10.25
C GLN A 102 13.15 18.23 -9.33
N GLN A 103 14.37 17.70 -9.46
CA GLN A 103 14.82 16.55 -8.68
C GLN A 103 14.71 16.72 -7.15
N PRO A 104 15.07 17.88 -6.55
CA PRO A 104 14.92 18.06 -5.09
C PRO A 104 13.48 17.97 -4.61
N ALA A 105 12.51 18.44 -5.40
CA ALA A 105 11.09 18.36 -5.05
C ALA A 105 10.59 16.91 -5.13
N PHE A 106 11.10 16.14 -6.10
CA PHE A 106 10.80 14.71 -6.21
C PHE A 106 11.40 13.91 -5.04
N ASP A 107 12.65 14.19 -4.65
CA ASP A 107 13.28 13.56 -3.48
C ASP A 107 12.48 13.78 -2.19
N ALA A 108 11.98 15.01 -1.98
CA ALA A 108 11.15 15.33 -0.83
C ALA A 108 9.82 14.55 -0.83
N LEU A 109 9.23 14.35 -2.02
CA LEU A 109 8.00 13.58 -2.19
C LEU A 109 8.22 12.10 -1.85
N GLU A 110 9.33 11.51 -2.32
CA GLU A 110 9.70 10.12 -2.00
C GLU A 110 9.95 9.93 -0.50
N ALA A 111 10.67 10.88 0.12
CA ALA A 111 10.92 10.85 1.56
C ALA A 111 9.62 10.89 2.38
N ASP A 112 8.64 11.72 2.02
CA ASP A 112 7.34 11.74 2.70
C ASP A 112 6.58 10.43 2.52
N TRP A 113 6.61 9.82 1.33
CA TRP A 113 5.99 8.51 1.11
C TRP A 113 6.61 7.42 1.98
N GLU A 114 7.95 7.37 2.08
CA GLU A 114 8.63 6.40 2.95
C GLU A 114 8.36 6.67 4.43
N ALA A 115 8.35 7.93 4.86
CA ALA A 115 8.01 8.30 6.23
C ALA A 115 6.56 7.91 6.57
N ARG A 116 5.61 8.11 5.65
CA ARG A 116 4.23 7.62 5.81
C ARG A 116 4.21 6.11 5.95
N LYS A 117 4.93 5.38 5.09
CA LYS A 117 5.01 3.91 5.13
C LYS A 117 5.61 3.41 6.46
N ALA A 118 6.66 4.05 6.97
CA ALA A 118 7.27 3.73 8.25
C ALA A 118 6.28 3.93 9.41
N ARG A 119 5.60 5.08 9.49
CA ARG A 119 4.54 5.34 10.49
C ARG A 119 3.42 4.31 10.42
N TRP A 120 3.06 3.85 9.23
CA TRP A 120 2.09 2.76 9.08
C TRP A 120 2.59 1.42 9.63
N ARG A 121 3.89 1.10 9.50
CA ARG A 121 4.50 -0.11 10.07
C ARG A 121 4.57 -0.04 11.59
N GLU A 122 5.06 1.06 12.15
CA GLU A 122 5.15 1.27 13.60
C GLU A 122 3.79 1.17 14.28
N ARG A 123 2.75 1.78 13.68
CA ARG A 123 1.36 1.65 14.19
C ARG A 123 0.84 0.21 14.19
N ARG A 124 1.37 -0.67 13.34
CA ARG A 124 1.02 -2.10 13.37
C ARG A 124 1.72 -2.81 14.51
N GLU A 125 3.04 -2.66 14.59
CA GLU A 125 3.86 -3.32 15.61
C GLU A 125 3.43 -2.90 17.03
N GLY A 126 3.17 -1.61 17.25
CA GLY A 126 2.65 -1.11 18.53
C GLY A 126 1.21 -1.51 18.87
N ARG A 127 0.42 -2.00 17.90
CA ARG A 127 -0.95 -2.49 18.11
C ARG A 127 -1.00 -4.01 18.31
N ASP A 128 -0.04 -4.75 17.77
CA ASP A 128 0.06 -6.21 17.93
C ASP A 128 0.83 -6.63 19.21
N GLY A 129 1.47 -5.68 19.91
CA GLY A 129 2.25 -5.90 21.15
C GLY A 129 1.57 -5.49 22.47
N LYS A 130 0.24 -5.34 22.50
CA LYS A 130 -0.55 -5.13 23.74
C LYS A 130 -1.55 -6.25 23.97
#